data_AF-A0A5D4NWL4-F1
#
_entry.id   AF-A0A5D4NWL4-F1
#
_cell.length_a   1.000
_cell.length_b   1.000
_cell.length_c   1.000
_cell.angle_alpha   90.00
_cell.angle_beta   90.00
_cell.angle_gamma   90.00
#
_symmetry.space_group_name_H-M   'P 1'
#
loop_
_entity.id
_entity.type
_entity.pdbx_description
1 polymer ?
#
loop_
_entity_poly.entity_id
_entity_poly.type
_entity_poly.pdbx_seq_one_letter_code
_entity_poly.pdbx_strand_id
1 'polypeptide(L)'
;MLEKLKPALYSTLIIFSFFFIPSLFEEGAVWFSFIVLFYAAAGNFLFGIPVSLISDLLTRKLDKGRFLAAAGIHIFFGAVTIIFIDGLAFFAVVCAALFFLLDEWEKGRRRGNKQIRGLALKGGVVLAFVAVVIIGMMGHEELTEVETNTIYLIPEGFEGPFVVYYNVPDQPPLKQEGEFSVVPINIEKLPPLEGTGMEKYGLYQTSTEASYGTVTDRFYYVNDSGNRTEVDQYCIHPGFGGAYSNDGSEEIQYSTFQVTSSQCGEDFYLGGKDRYDTQIREIDKYWSGW
;
A
#
# COMPACT_ATOMS: atom_id res chain seq x y z
N MET A 1 13.86 -27.42 23.35
CA MET A 1 14.20 -27.17 21.93
C MET A 1 13.73 -28.31 21.03
N LEU A 2 14.21 -29.55 21.19
CA LEU A 2 13.76 -30.72 20.41
C LEU A 2 12.23 -30.89 20.38
N GLU A 3 11.57 -30.58 21.49
CA GLU A 3 10.12 -30.67 21.62
C GLU A 3 9.33 -29.69 20.74
N LYS A 4 9.98 -28.64 20.24
CA LYS A 4 9.36 -27.59 19.39
C LYS A 4 9.56 -27.85 17.90
N LEU A 5 10.40 -28.82 17.53
CA LEU A 5 10.67 -29.16 16.13
C LEU A 5 9.46 -29.81 15.45
N LYS A 6 8.69 -30.63 16.18
CA LYS A 6 7.50 -31.30 15.62
C LYS A 6 6.37 -30.31 15.34
N PRO A 7 5.98 -29.40 16.26
CA PRO A 7 4.99 -28.37 15.96
C PRO A 7 5.44 -27.46 14.82
N ALA A 8 6.73 -27.09 14.75
CA ALA A 8 7.29 -26.33 13.64
C ALA A 8 7.08 -27.04 12.31
N LEU A 9 7.51 -28.30 12.23
CA LEU A 9 7.38 -29.12 11.02
C LEU A 9 5.92 -29.32 10.61
N TYR A 10 5.04 -29.66 11.55
CA TYR A 10 3.62 -29.87 11.27
C TYR A 10 2.93 -28.58 10.82
N SER A 11 3.20 -27.45 11.47
CA SER A 11 2.67 -26.15 11.06
C SER A 11 3.08 -25.82 9.63
N THR A 12 4.39 -25.94 9.33
CA THR A 12 4.94 -25.70 7.98
C THR A 12 4.31 -26.61 6.93
N LEU A 13 4.19 -27.92 7.20
CA LEU A 13 3.61 -28.88 6.25
C LEU A 13 2.11 -28.69 6.04
N ILE A 14 1.35 -28.34 7.08
CA ILE A 14 -0.08 -28.06 6.96
C ILE A 14 -0.29 -26.84 6.07
N ILE A 15 0.46 -25.75 6.31
CA ILE A 15 0.38 -24.54 5.49
C ILE A 15 0.78 -24.85 4.05
N PHE A 16 1.90 -25.55 3.85
CA PHE A 16 2.32 -25.98 2.51
C PHE A 16 1.22 -26.80 1.81
N SER A 17 0.63 -27.79 2.49
CA SER A 17 -0.41 -28.64 1.91
C SER A 17 -1.65 -27.83 1.52
N PHE A 18 -2.02 -26.84 2.33
CA PHE A 18 -3.16 -25.97 2.07
C PHE A 18 -3.02 -25.19 0.75
N PHE A 19 -1.82 -24.72 0.41
CA PHE A 19 -1.55 -24.04 -0.87
C PHE A 19 -1.20 -25.01 -2.00
N PHE A 20 -0.51 -26.11 -1.68
CA PHE A 20 -0.07 -27.08 -2.66
C PHE A 20 -1.24 -27.81 -3.33
N ILE A 21 -2.23 -28.25 -2.56
CA ILE A 21 -3.34 -29.05 -3.10
C ILE A 21 -4.14 -28.26 -4.16
N PRO A 22 -4.61 -27.02 -3.92
CA PRO A 22 -5.24 -26.20 -4.95
C PRO A 22 -4.32 -25.93 -6.13
N SER A 23 -3.02 -25.67 -5.88
CA SER A 23 -2.06 -25.36 -6.94
C SER A 23 -1.84 -26.48 -7.97
N LEU A 24 -2.23 -27.71 -7.66
CA LEU A 24 -2.20 -28.83 -8.62
C LEU A 24 -3.25 -28.70 -9.73
N PHE A 25 -4.27 -27.86 -9.52
CA PHE A 25 -5.37 -27.65 -10.46
C PHE A 25 -5.24 -26.34 -11.25
N GLU A 26 -4.23 -25.52 -10.96
CA GLU A 26 -3.96 -24.24 -11.61
C GLU A 26 -2.60 -24.26 -12.32
N GLU A 27 -2.58 -23.94 -13.61
CA GLU A 27 -1.34 -23.91 -14.39
C GLU A 27 -0.37 -22.86 -13.84
N GLY A 28 0.88 -23.27 -13.55
CA GLY A 28 1.95 -22.38 -13.08
C GLY A 28 1.93 -22.08 -11.57
N ALA A 29 0.88 -22.45 -10.83
CA ALA A 29 0.74 -22.11 -9.41
C ALA A 29 1.60 -22.94 -8.45
N VAL A 30 2.12 -24.09 -8.88
CA VAL A 30 2.88 -25.02 -8.00
C VAL A 30 4.14 -24.38 -7.39
N TRP A 31 4.82 -23.50 -8.13
CA TRP A 31 6.02 -22.81 -7.64
C TRP A 31 5.73 -21.91 -6.43
N PHE A 32 4.56 -21.28 -6.40
CA PHE A 32 4.12 -20.45 -5.28
C PHE A 32 4.05 -21.28 -3.99
N SER A 33 3.56 -22.51 -4.05
CA SER A 33 3.49 -23.40 -2.88
C SER A 33 4.87 -23.72 -2.28
N PHE A 34 5.91 -23.85 -3.10
CA PHE A 34 7.28 -24.03 -2.60
C PHE A 34 7.86 -22.76 -1.96
N ILE A 35 7.50 -21.59 -2.48
CA ILE A 35 7.83 -20.31 -1.84
C ILE A 35 7.17 -20.24 -0.45
N VAL A 36 5.86 -20.55 -0.38
CA VAL A 36 5.11 -20.63 0.88
C VAL A 36 5.74 -21.62 1.86
N LEU A 37 6.18 -22.79 1.39
CA LEU A 37 6.89 -23.77 2.22
C LEU A 37 8.15 -23.18 2.85
N PHE A 38 8.97 -22.49 2.06
CA PHE A 38 10.21 -21.89 2.54
C PHE A 38 9.94 -20.78 3.57
N TYR A 39 8.99 -19.89 3.30
CA TYR A 39 8.62 -18.83 4.24
C TYR A 39 7.98 -19.38 5.53
N ALA A 40 7.09 -20.37 5.43
CA ALA A 40 6.50 -21.02 6.60
C ALA A 40 7.57 -21.77 7.41
N ALA A 41 8.55 -22.40 6.76
CA ALA A 41 9.69 -23.02 7.44
C ALA A 41 10.54 -21.97 8.15
N ALA A 42 10.96 -20.90 7.46
CA ALA A 42 11.73 -19.82 8.05
C ALA A 42 10.98 -19.20 9.26
N GLY A 43 9.71 -18.84 9.08
CA GLY A 43 8.87 -18.29 10.14
C GLY A 43 8.73 -19.23 11.35
N ASN A 44 8.35 -20.49 11.14
CA ASN A 44 8.13 -21.42 12.26
C ASN A 44 9.43 -21.79 12.98
N PHE A 45 10.52 -22.03 12.25
CA PHE A 45 11.78 -22.49 12.84
C PHE A 45 12.63 -21.34 13.40
N LEU A 46 12.76 -20.23 12.68
CA LEU A 46 13.60 -19.10 13.11
C LEU A 46 12.87 -18.18 14.09
N PHE A 47 11.54 -18.08 14.00
CA PHE A 47 10.78 -17.15 14.83
C PHE A 47 9.81 -17.88 15.79
N GLY A 48 9.04 -18.84 15.30
CA GLY A 48 8.06 -19.59 16.09
C GLY A 48 8.69 -20.35 17.27
N ILE A 49 9.81 -21.05 17.06
CA ILE A 49 10.51 -21.77 18.14
C ILE A 49 11.01 -20.81 19.23
N PRO A 50 11.77 -19.74 18.94
CA PRO A 50 12.17 -18.75 19.96
C PRO A 50 10.99 -18.14 20.71
N VAL A 51 9.95 -17.70 20.01
CA VAL A 51 8.74 -17.12 20.62
C VAL A 51 8.09 -18.13 21.56
N SER A 52 8.02 -19.40 21.17
CA SER A 52 7.46 -20.45 22.01
C SER A 52 8.26 -20.73 23.28
N LEU A 53 9.60 -20.66 23.20
CA LEU A 53 10.47 -20.79 24.36
C LEU A 53 10.32 -19.60 25.32
N ILE A 54 10.25 -18.38 24.78
CA ILE A 54 9.99 -17.17 25.56
C ILE A 54 8.61 -17.26 26.22
N SER A 55 7.58 -17.68 25.48
CA SER A 55 6.23 -17.87 25.98
C SER A 55 6.19 -18.88 27.14
N ASP A 56 6.87 -20.02 27.00
CA ASP A 56 6.98 -21.01 28.08
C ASP A 56 7.72 -20.47 29.30
N LEU A 57 8.78 -19.67 29.09
CA LEU A 57 9.54 -19.04 30.18
C LEU A 57 8.68 -18.04 30.95
N LEU A 58 7.97 -17.16 30.25
CA LEU A 58 7.14 -16.11 30.83
C LEU A 58 5.90 -16.68 31.54
N THR A 59 5.33 -17.77 31.01
CA THR A 59 4.09 -18.36 31.54
C THR A 59 4.32 -19.48 32.55
N ARG A 60 5.58 -19.87 32.83
CA ARG A 60 5.91 -21.01 33.71
C ARG A 60 5.32 -20.92 35.13
N LYS A 61 5.19 -19.71 35.68
CA LYS A 61 4.67 -19.48 37.04
C LYS A 61 3.15 -19.25 37.09
N LEU A 62 2.47 -19.27 35.95
CA LEU A 62 1.04 -19.03 35.86
C LEU A 62 0.30 -20.36 35.89
N ASP A 63 -0.36 -20.65 37.02
CA ASP A 63 -1.16 -21.87 37.15
C ASP A 63 -2.53 -21.70 36.48
N LYS A 64 -3.19 -20.55 36.69
CA LYS A 64 -4.46 -20.18 36.05
C LYS A 64 -4.18 -19.21 34.90
N GLY A 65 -4.85 -19.41 33.76
CA GLY A 65 -4.72 -18.51 32.60
C GLY A 65 -3.44 -18.70 31.77
N ARG A 66 -2.57 -19.67 32.07
CA ARG A 66 -1.36 -19.99 31.30
C ARG A 66 -1.59 -20.04 29.79
N PHE A 67 -2.66 -20.72 29.38
CA PHE A 67 -3.02 -20.89 27.98
C PHE A 67 -3.35 -19.56 27.31
N LEU A 68 -4.13 -18.70 27.97
CA LEU A 68 -4.49 -17.37 27.43
C LEU A 68 -3.27 -16.48 27.29
N ALA A 69 -2.42 -16.43 28.32
CA ALA A 69 -1.18 -15.66 28.27
C ALA A 69 -0.25 -16.18 27.16
N ALA A 70 -0.10 -17.51 27.03
CA ALA A 70 0.75 -18.10 26.01
C ALA A 70 0.22 -17.84 24.58
N ALA A 71 -1.10 -17.95 24.39
CA ALA A 71 -1.77 -17.62 23.13
C ALA A 71 -1.54 -16.15 22.77
N GLY A 72 -1.79 -15.24 23.72
CA GLY A 72 -1.56 -13.80 23.54
C GLY A 72 -0.13 -13.48 23.13
N ILE A 73 0.87 -14.11 23.75
CA ILE A 73 2.28 -13.93 23.38
C ILE A 73 2.54 -14.37 21.93
N HIS A 74 2.08 -15.55 21.52
CA HIS A 74 2.33 -16.02 20.15
C HIS A 74 1.66 -15.12 19.10
N ILE A 75 0.39 -14.76 19.33
CA ILE A 75 -0.36 -13.89 18.42
C ILE A 75 0.25 -12.48 18.40
N PHE A 76 0.67 -11.93 19.55
CA PHE A 76 1.35 -10.65 19.62
C PHE A 76 2.64 -10.64 18.80
N PHE A 77 3.51 -11.63 18.96
CA PHE A 77 4.74 -11.70 18.18
C PHE A 77 4.48 -11.93 16.69
N GLY A 78 3.41 -12.65 16.33
CA GLY A 78 2.94 -12.73 14.95
C GLY A 78 2.42 -11.40 14.41
N ALA A 79 1.76 -10.58 15.24
CA ALA A 79 1.25 -9.28 14.85
C ALA A 79 2.37 -8.24 14.68
N VAL A 80 3.39 -8.26 15.55
CA VAL A 80 4.53 -7.34 15.52
C VAL A 80 5.27 -7.36 14.17
N THR A 81 5.17 -8.46 13.41
CA THR A 81 5.78 -8.52 12.08
C THR A 81 5.19 -7.52 11.09
N ILE A 82 4.00 -6.93 11.35
CA ILE A 82 3.43 -5.87 10.50
C ILE A 82 4.40 -4.71 10.27
N ILE A 83 5.23 -4.40 11.27
CA ILE A 83 6.24 -3.34 11.20
C ILE A 83 7.34 -3.66 10.16
N PHE A 84 7.55 -4.94 9.85
CA PHE A 84 8.69 -5.41 9.04
C PHE A 84 8.29 -5.99 7.68
N ILE A 85 7.11 -6.61 7.57
CA ILE A 85 6.70 -7.38 6.38
C ILE A 85 5.29 -7.02 5.88
N ASP A 86 4.70 -5.96 6.42
CA ASP A 86 3.45 -5.32 5.97
C ASP A 86 2.37 -6.34 5.52
N GLY A 87 2.06 -6.43 4.23
CA GLY A 87 1.04 -7.32 3.67
C GLY A 87 1.21 -8.83 3.96
N LEU A 88 2.41 -9.29 4.34
CA LEU A 88 2.65 -10.69 4.75
C LEU A 88 2.41 -10.92 6.25
N ALA A 89 2.12 -9.89 7.03
CA ALA A 89 1.91 -10.00 8.47
C ALA A 89 0.68 -10.86 8.82
N PHE A 90 -0.38 -10.82 8.00
CA PHE A 90 -1.52 -11.72 8.14
C PHE A 90 -1.08 -13.20 8.15
N PHE A 91 -0.19 -13.55 7.22
CA PHE A 91 0.34 -14.90 7.10
C PHE A 91 1.18 -15.29 8.33
N ALA A 92 1.95 -14.34 8.89
CA ALA A 92 2.70 -14.56 10.13
C ALA A 92 1.79 -14.81 11.34
N VAL A 93 0.67 -14.09 11.47
CA VAL A 93 -0.32 -14.33 12.53
C VAL A 93 -0.95 -15.73 12.41
N VAL A 94 -1.31 -16.15 11.19
CA VAL A 94 -1.83 -17.50 10.93
C VAL A 94 -0.79 -18.58 11.28
N CYS A 95 0.47 -18.38 10.89
CA CYS A 95 1.57 -19.27 11.24
C CYS A 95 1.74 -19.38 12.77
N ALA A 96 1.74 -18.25 13.47
CA ALA A 96 1.88 -18.19 14.93
C ALA A 96 0.73 -18.90 15.64
N ALA A 97 -0.51 -18.70 15.17
CA ALA A 97 -1.70 -19.35 15.69
C ALA A 97 -1.65 -20.87 15.51
N LEU A 98 -1.34 -21.33 14.30
CA LEU A 98 -1.26 -22.75 13.98
C LEU A 98 -0.12 -23.43 14.75
N PHE A 99 1.06 -22.83 14.75
CA PHE A 99 2.21 -23.30 15.52
C PHE A 99 1.85 -23.46 17.01
N PHE A 100 1.24 -22.43 17.60
CA PHE A 100 0.85 -22.44 19.02
C PHE A 100 -0.15 -23.56 19.34
N LEU A 101 -1.17 -23.75 18.50
CA LEU A 101 -2.16 -24.81 18.68
C LEU A 101 -1.53 -26.20 18.63
N LEU A 102 -0.59 -26.42 17.71
CA LEU A 102 0.13 -27.68 17.58
C LEU A 102 1.09 -27.93 18.75
N ASP A 103 1.81 -26.90 19.21
CA ASP A 103 2.68 -26.99 20.38
C ASP A 103 1.89 -27.31 21.66
N GLU A 104 0.75 -26.64 21.86
CA GLU A 104 -0.13 -26.91 23.00
C GLU A 104 -0.81 -28.28 22.90
N TRP A 105 -1.18 -28.72 21.70
CA TRP A 105 -1.73 -30.05 21.47
C TRP A 105 -0.70 -31.14 21.81
N GLU A 106 0.56 -30.97 21.39
CA GLU A 106 1.62 -31.93 21.72
C GLU A 106 1.90 -31.99 23.22
N LYS A 107 1.96 -30.84 23.90
CA LYS A 107 2.08 -30.78 25.37
C LYS A 107 0.90 -31.48 26.06
N GLY A 108 -0.32 -31.27 25.58
CA GLY A 108 -1.53 -31.90 26.10
C GLY A 108 -1.53 -33.43 25.95
N ARG A 109 -1.11 -33.91 24.77
CA ARG A 109 -0.99 -35.34 24.47
C ARG A 109 0.00 -36.03 25.40
N ARG A 110 1.15 -35.40 25.69
CA ARG A 110 2.17 -35.95 26.61
C ARG A 110 1.69 -36.03 28.06
N ARG A 111 0.81 -35.12 28.48
CA ARG A 111 0.17 -35.14 29.81
C ARG A 111 -0.98 -36.16 29.92
N GLY A 112 -1.22 -36.97 28.89
CA GLY A 112 -2.28 -37.98 28.88
C GLY A 112 -3.70 -37.42 28.75
N ASN A 113 -3.86 -36.13 28.48
CA ASN A 113 -5.17 -35.48 28.43
C ASN A 113 -5.78 -35.66 27.02
N LYS A 114 -6.72 -36.61 26.88
CA LYS A 114 -7.36 -36.99 25.61
C LYS A 114 -8.65 -36.22 25.27
N GLN A 115 -8.98 -35.14 25.98
CA GLN A 115 -10.26 -34.45 25.75
C GLN A 115 -10.26 -33.56 24.48
N ILE A 116 -10.76 -34.12 23.38
CA ILE A 116 -10.99 -33.42 22.09
C ILE A 116 -11.84 -32.15 22.27
N ARG A 117 -12.83 -32.16 23.19
CA ARG A 117 -13.67 -30.98 23.51
C ARG A 117 -12.86 -29.80 24.06
N GLY A 118 -11.78 -30.05 24.81
CA GLY A 118 -10.90 -29.00 25.30
C GLY A 118 -10.04 -28.36 24.21
N LEU A 119 -9.75 -29.10 23.13
CA LEU A 119 -9.00 -28.59 21.99
C LEU A 119 -9.85 -27.62 21.15
N ALA A 120 -11.13 -27.93 20.94
CA ALA A 120 -12.04 -27.04 20.22
C ALA A 120 -12.23 -25.70 20.93
N LEU A 121 -12.41 -25.71 22.26
CA LEU A 121 -12.50 -24.49 23.06
C LEU A 121 -11.21 -23.65 22.98
N LYS A 122 -10.05 -24.30 23.12
CA LYS A 122 -8.74 -23.65 22.95
C LYS A 122 -8.57 -23.05 21.55
N GLY A 123 -8.99 -23.78 20.52
CA GLY A 123 -9.02 -23.30 19.14
C GLY A 123 -9.88 -22.06 18.97
N GLY A 124 -11.11 -22.07 19.49
CA GLY A 124 -12.01 -20.92 19.44
C GLY A 124 -11.43 -19.66 20.12
N VAL A 125 -10.74 -19.84 21.25
CA VAL A 125 -10.04 -18.73 21.94
C VAL A 125 -8.92 -18.15 21.08
N VAL A 126 -8.10 -19.01 20.45
CA VAL A 126 -7.02 -18.55 19.56
C VAL A 126 -7.59 -17.83 18.34
N LEU A 127 -8.66 -18.36 17.74
CA LEU A 127 -9.36 -17.70 16.64
C LEU A 127 -9.91 -16.33 17.03
N ALA A 128 -10.41 -16.16 18.26
CA ALA A 128 -10.84 -14.86 18.75
C ALA A 128 -9.67 -13.85 18.84
N PHE A 129 -8.49 -14.27 19.34
CA PHE A 129 -7.28 -13.42 19.31
C PHE A 129 -6.87 -13.05 17.90
N VAL A 130 -6.87 -14.03 16.98
CA VAL A 130 -6.54 -13.80 15.57
C VAL A 130 -7.51 -12.80 14.95
N ALA A 131 -8.82 -12.95 15.19
CA ALA A 131 -9.83 -12.03 14.68
C ALA A 131 -9.63 -10.59 15.20
N VAL A 132 -9.35 -10.42 16.50
CA VAL A 132 -9.06 -9.10 17.08
C VAL A 132 -7.84 -8.46 16.42
N VAL A 133 -6.78 -9.23 16.19
CA VAL A 133 -5.59 -8.72 15.50
C VAL A 133 -5.90 -8.35 14.05
N ILE A 134 -6.63 -9.19 13.31
CA ILE A 134 -7.01 -8.89 11.92
C ILE A 134 -7.83 -7.60 11.84
N ILE A 135 -8.81 -7.41 12.73
CA ILE A 135 -9.60 -6.17 12.79
C ILE A 135 -8.68 -4.97 13.09
N GLY A 136 -7.74 -5.12 14.01
CA GLY A 136 -6.75 -4.09 14.32
C GLY A 136 -5.83 -3.77 13.14
N MET A 137 -5.44 -4.78 12.35
CA MET A 137 -4.63 -4.60 11.15
C MET A 137 -5.41 -3.85 10.06
N MET A 138 -6.67 -4.22 9.82
CA MET A 138 -7.53 -3.53 8.85
C MET A 138 -7.75 -2.06 9.23
N GLY A 139 -7.93 -1.75 10.52
CA GLY A 139 -8.04 -0.37 10.98
C GLY A 139 -6.71 0.41 10.99
N HIS A 140 -5.56 -0.28 10.98
CA HIS A 140 -4.26 0.38 10.90
C HIS A 140 -4.03 0.98 9.50
N GLU A 141 -4.42 0.27 8.44
CA GLU A 141 -4.32 0.77 7.06
C GLU A 141 -5.05 2.11 6.93
N GLU A 142 -6.32 2.18 7.32
CA GLU A 142 -7.14 3.40 7.22
C GLU A 142 -6.61 4.58 8.08
N LEU A 143 -5.95 4.30 9.21
CA LEU A 143 -5.42 5.35 10.10
C LEU A 143 -4.02 5.85 9.71
N THR A 144 -3.32 5.14 8.82
CA THR A 144 -1.95 5.47 8.40
C THR A 144 -1.85 5.79 6.92
N GLU A 145 -2.97 5.74 6.19
CA GLU A 145 -3.06 6.14 4.80
C GLU A 145 -2.73 7.63 4.67
N VAL A 146 -1.63 7.93 3.97
CA VAL A 146 -1.29 9.30 3.59
C VAL A 146 -2.08 9.60 2.32
N GLU A 147 -2.74 10.75 2.27
CA GLU A 147 -3.51 11.20 1.12
C GLU A 147 -2.78 12.30 0.36
N THR A 148 -3.01 12.41 -0.96
CA THR A 148 -2.38 13.44 -1.79
C THR A 148 -2.94 14.83 -1.52
N ASN A 149 -4.26 14.93 -1.29
CA ASN A 149 -4.99 16.15 -0.95
C ASN A 149 -4.54 17.39 -1.76
N THR A 150 -4.62 17.32 -3.08
CA THR A 150 -4.29 18.46 -3.95
C THR A 150 -5.50 18.99 -4.71
N ILE A 151 -5.68 20.31 -4.72
CA ILE A 151 -6.69 21.02 -5.50
C ILE A 151 -6.01 21.65 -6.72
N TYR A 152 -6.39 21.21 -7.92
CA TYR A 152 -5.94 21.82 -9.18
C TYR A 152 -6.99 22.81 -9.67
N LEU A 153 -6.57 24.06 -9.88
CA LEU A 153 -7.40 25.14 -10.40
C LEU A 153 -7.04 25.38 -11.86
N ILE A 154 -7.88 24.89 -12.77
CA ILE A 154 -7.71 24.93 -14.22
C ILE A 154 -8.48 26.12 -14.77
N PRO A 155 -7.91 26.97 -15.63
CA PRO A 155 -8.66 28.07 -16.25
C PRO A 155 -9.89 27.58 -17.02
N GLU A 156 -11.04 28.23 -16.81
CA GLU A 156 -12.30 27.84 -17.45
C GLU A 156 -12.18 27.85 -18.99
N GLY A 157 -12.68 26.77 -19.62
CA GLY A 157 -12.62 26.59 -21.07
C GLY A 157 -11.28 26.08 -21.61
N PHE A 158 -10.28 25.82 -20.76
CA PHE A 158 -9.07 25.13 -21.17
C PHE A 158 -9.31 23.62 -21.35
N GLU A 159 -8.85 23.07 -22.47
CA GLU A 159 -8.82 21.64 -22.75
C GLU A 159 -7.45 21.29 -23.36
N GLY A 160 -6.73 20.36 -22.75
CA GLY A 160 -5.34 20.05 -23.08
C GLY A 160 -4.56 19.44 -21.92
N PRO A 161 -3.25 19.23 -22.11
CA PRO A 161 -2.38 18.76 -21.04
C PRO A 161 -1.99 19.90 -20.11
N PHE A 162 -1.73 19.56 -18.86
CA PHE A 162 -1.03 20.43 -17.93
C PHE A 162 0.02 19.67 -17.11
N VAL A 163 1.06 20.40 -16.70
CA VAL A 163 2.21 19.86 -15.97
C VAL A 163 2.46 20.69 -14.72
N VAL A 164 2.76 20.01 -13.62
CA VAL A 164 3.12 20.64 -12.35
C VAL A 164 4.52 20.19 -11.99
N TYR A 165 5.43 21.13 -11.79
CA TYR A 165 6.79 20.88 -11.32
C TYR A 165 6.92 21.26 -9.83
N TYR A 166 7.41 20.33 -9.04
CA TYR A 166 7.65 20.41 -7.60
C TYR A 166 9.14 20.55 -7.31
N ASN A 167 9.49 21.01 -6.10
CA ASN A 167 10.88 21.28 -5.69
C ASN A 167 11.64 22.23 -6.63
N VAL A 168 10.94 23.14 -7.32
CA VAL A 168 11.59 24.13 -8.19
C VAL A 168 12.14 25.27 -7.32
N PRO A 169 13.46 25.55 -7.35
CA PRO A 169 14.04 26.64 -6.59
C PRO A 169 13.45 28.00 -6.98
N ASP A 170 13.42 28.92 -6.03
CA ASP A 170 12.93 30.30 -6.20
C ASP A 170 11.45 30.47 -6.60
N GLN A 171 10.67 29.38 -6.58
CA GLN A 171 9.21 29.42 -6.78
C GLN A 171 8.46 29.57 -5.45
N PRO A 172 7.24 30.15 -5.46
CA PRO A 172 6.44 30.24 -4.25
C PRO A 172 5.93 28.85 -3.82
N PRO A 173 5.83 28.57 -2.51
CA PRO A 173 5.21 27.35 -2.02
C PRO A 173 3.70 27.36 -2.26
N LEU A 174 3.09 26.17 -2.33
CA LEU A 174 1.65 26.00 -2.47
C LEU A 174 0.90 26.58 -1.27
N LYS A 175 -0.22 27.25 -1.55
CA LYS A 175 -1.16 27.69 -0.52
C LYS A 175 -1.95 26.49 -0.02
N GLN A 176 -2.32 26.52 1.26
CA GLN A 176 -3.14 25.49 1.89
C GLN A 176 -4.58 25.98 2.07
N GLU A 177 -5.54 25.12 1.76
CA GLU A 177 -6.97 25.28 2.05
C GLU A 177 -7.45 24.09 2.88
N GLY A 178 -7.39 24.24 4.21
CA GLY A 178 -7.60 23.12 5.12
C GLY A 178 -6.43 22.13 5.02
N GLU A 179 -6.72 20.90 4.64
CA GLU A 179 -5.72 19.83 4.41
C GLU A 179 -5.25 19.78 2.95
N PHE A 180 -5.80 20.64 2.07
CA PHE A 180 -5.51 20.60 0.64
C PHE A 180 -4.45 21.61 0.21
N SER A 181 -3.48 21.16 -0.58
CA SER A 181 -2.55 22.04 -1.31
C SER A 181 -3.19 22.55 -2.59
N VAL A 182 -3.10 23.86 -2.87
CA VAL A 182 -3.77 24.48 -4.02
C VAL A 182 -2.78 24.82 -5.13
N VAL A 183 -3.01 24.27 -6.32
CA VAL A 183 -2.19 24.42 -7.53
C VAL A 183 -2.96 25.24 -8.59
N PRO A 184 -2.65 26.54 -8.76
CA PRO A 184 -3.27 27.38 -9.78
C PRO A 184 -2.59 27.25 -11.14
N ILE A 185 -3.19 26.51 -12.07
CA ILE A 185 -2.63 26.24 -13.40
C ILE A 185 -2.66 27.51 -14.26
N ASN A 186 -1.52 27.86 -14.85
CA ASN A 186 -1.41 28.95 -15.82
C ASN A 186 -1.33 28.39 -17.25
N ILE A 187 -1.93 29.07 -18.23
CA ILE A 187 -1.82 28.64 -19.62
C ILE A 187 -0.62 29.30 -20.27
N GLU A 188 0.34 28.47 -20.67
CA GLU A 188 1.55 28.87 -21.37
C GLU A 188 1.50 28.48 -22.84
N LYS A 189 2.42 29.06 -23.62
CA LYS A 189 2.66 28.66 -25.01
C LYS A 189 4.01 28.01 -25.15
N LEU A 190 4.06 26.90 -25.88
CA LEU A 190 5.28 26.18 -26.20
C LEU A 190 5.80 26.67 -27.57
N PRO A 191 6.88 27.46 -27.62
CA PRO A 191 7.36 28.05 -28.89
C PRO A 191 7.65 27.01 -29.99
N PRO A 192 8.23 25.83 -29.69
CA PRO A 192 8.42 24.77 -30.70
C PRO A 192 7.15 24.29 -31.42
N LEU A 193 5.97 24.46 -30.82
CA LEU A 193 4.69 24.01 -31.37
C LEU A 193 3.84 25.15 -31.95
N GLU A 194 4.40 26.35 -32.09
CA GLU A 194 3.66 27.50 -32.61
C GLU A 194 3.09 27.23 -34.02
N GLY A 195 1.80 27.53 -34.21
CA GLY A 195 1.10 27.31 -35.48
C GLY A 195 0.59 25.88 -35.73
N THR A 196 0.82 24.95 -34.79
CA THR A 196 0.32 23.56 -34.90
C THR A 196 -1.08 23.37 -34.29
N GLY A 197 -1.59 24.36 -33.55
CA GLY A 197 -2.79 24.24 -32.74
C GLY A 197 -2.58 23.45 -31.44
N MET A 198 -1.34 23.07 -31.12
CA MET A 198 -0.91 22.39 -29.89
C MET A 198 0.06 23.23 -29.09
N GLU A 199 0.10 24.54 -29.31
CA GLU A 199 1.04 25.41 -28.63
C GLU A 199 0.65 25.68 -27.17
N LYS A 200 -0.64 25.60 -26.81
CA LYS A 200 -1.10 25.94 -25.46
C LYS A 200 -1.12 24.74 -24.52
N TYR A 201 -0.56 24.91 -23.32
CA TYR A 201 -0.58 23.90 -22.26
C TYR A 201 -0.71 24.56 -20.89
N GLY A 202 -1.16 23.80 -19.89
CA GLY A 202 -1.16 24.26 -18.51
C GLY A 202 0.19 24.02 -17.82
N LEU A 203 0.64 24.97 -17.02
CA LEU A 203 1.88 24.87 -16.27
C LEU A 203 1.70 25.44 -14.86
N TYR A 204 2.29 24.76 -13.88
CA TYR A 204 2.59 25.37 -12.59
C TYR A 204 3.95 24.91 -12.07
N GLN A 205 4.64 25.78 -11.34
CA GLN A 205 5.92 25.48 -10.71
C GLN A 205 5.87 25.92 -9.25
N THR A 206 6.37 25.09 -8.35
CA THR A 206 6.35 25.33 -6.90
C THR A 206 7.61 24.82 -6.23
N SER A 207 7.99 25.44 -5.11
CA SER A 207 9.05 24.94 -4.23
C SER A 207 8.56 23.88 -3.24
N THR A 208 7.26 23.56 -3.24
CA THR A 208 6.67 22.52 -2.39
C THR A 208 7.04 21.14 -2.93
N GLU A 209 7.30 20.19 -2.03
CA GLU A 209 7.50 18.78 -2.34
C GLU A 209 6.20 18.13 -2.81
N ALA A 210 6.26 17.19 -3.76
CA ALA A 210 5.06 16.49 -4.20
C ALA A 210 4.50 15.62 -3.06
N SER A 211 3.18 15.62 -2.91
CA SER A 211 2.51 14.71 -1.96
C SER A 211 2.39 13.32 -2.58
N TYR A 212 2.65 12.29 -1.77
CA TYR A 212 2.55 10.89 -2.18
C TYR A 212 1.60 10.15 -1.25
N GLY A 213 0.74 9.32 -1.82
CA GLY A 213 -0.25 8.59 -1.07
C GLY A 213 -1.46 8.20 -1.90
N THR A 214 -2.57 7.95 -1.23
CA THR A 214 -3.86 7.69 -1.86
C THR A 214 -4.39 8.95 -2.53
N VAL A 215 -4.74 8.81 -3.81
CA VAL A 215 -5.13 9.95 -4.66
C VAL A 215 -6.50 10.45 -4.25
N THR A 216 -6.53 11.61 -3.61
CA THR A 216 -7.75 12.32 -3.17
C THR A 216 -7.89 13.70 -3.82
N ASP A 217 -7.17 13.89 -4.92
CA ASP A 217 -7.07 15.14 -5.65
C ASP A 217 -8.41 15.61 -6.20
N ARG A 218 -8.60 16.92 -6.26
CA ARG A 218 -9.79 17.57 -6.78
C ARG A 218 -9.45 18.55 -7.87
N PHE A 219 -10.25 18.55 -8.92
CA PHE A 219 -10.03 19.38 -10.10
C PHE A 219 -11.19 20.37 -10.25
N TYR A 220 -10.88 21.64 -10.45
CA TYR A 220 -11.89 22.68 -10.65
C TYR A 220 -11.53 23.54 -11.87
N TYR A 221 -12.52 23.86 -12.69
CA TYR A 221 -12.43 25.02 -13.57
C TYR A 221 -12.61 26.30 -12.77
N VAL A 222 -11.83 27.33 -13.08
CA VAL A 222 -11.88 28.63 -12.42
C VAL A 222 -12.09 29.72 -13.47
N ASN A 223 -13.13 30.53 -13.27
CA ASN A 223 -13.43 31.64 -14.15
C ASN A 223 -12.67 32.92 -13.76
N ASP A 224 -12.75 33.96 -14.58
CA ASP A 224 -12.05 35.24 -14.35
C ASP A 224 -12.44 35.93 -13.03
N SER A 225 -13.60 35.59 -12.46
CA SER A 225 -14.06 36.11 -11.15
C SER A 225 -13.57 35.26 -9.97
N GLY A 226 -12.87 34.16 -10.22
CA GLY A 226 -12.38 33.23 -9.20
C GLY A 226 -13.39 32.18 -8.73
N ASN A 227 -14.56 32.08 -9.37
CA ASN A 227 -15.55 31.05 -9.02
C ASN A 227 -15.10 29.69 -9.56
N ARG A 228 -15.29 28.65 -8.74
CA ARG A 228 -14.87 27.28 -9.03
C ARG A 228 -16.05 26.43 -9.47
N THR A 229 -15.86 25.66 -10.54
CA THR A 229 -16.78 24.61 -11.01
C THR A 229 -16.04 23.29 -10.99
N GLU A 230 -16.55 22.30 -10.26
CA GLU A 230 -15.91 20.99 -10.14
C GLU A 230 -15.82 20.29 -11.50
N VAL A 231 -14.66 19.67 -11.75
CA VAL A 231 -14.40 18.85 -12.94
C VAL A 231 -14.62 17.41 -12.55
N ASP A 232 -15.48 16.71 -13.29
CA ASP A 232 -15.70 15.28 -13.09
C ASP A 232 -14.38 14.50 -13.29
N GLN A 233 -14.10 13.53 -12.44
CA GLN A 233 -12.89 12.72 -12.51
C GLN A 233 -12.70 12.06 -13.89
N TYR A 234 -13.79 11.69 -14.57
CA TYR A 234 -13.74 11.08 -15.90
C TYR A 234 -13.40 12.08 -17.02
N CYS A 235 -13.29 13.37 -16.69
CA CYS A 235 -12.77 14.42 -17.57
C CYS A 235 -11.26 14.66 -17.36
N ILE A 236 -10.61 13.92 -16.46
CA ILE A 236 -9.19 14.04 -16.15
C ILE A 236 -8.50 12.72 -16.48
N HIS A 237 -7.39 12.79 -17.21
CA HIS A 237 -6.48 11.67 -17.38
C HIS A 237 -5.23 11.94 -16.53
N PRO A 238 -4.98 11.16 -15.47
CA PRO A 238 -3.71 11.21 -14.76
C PRO A 238 -2.62 10.62 -15.67
N GLY A 239 -1.68 11.46 -16.07
CA GLY A 239 -0.54 11.07 -16.88
C GLY A 239 0.61 10.52 -16.04
N PHE A 240 1.80 10.50 -16.62
CA PHE A 240 3.00 10.04 -15.94
C PHE A 240 3.55 11.11 -14.99
N GLY A 241 4.17 10.66 -13.90
CA GLY A 241 5.01 11.48 -13.04
C GLY A 241 6.45 11.01 -13.10
N GLY A 242 7.39 11.90 -12.81
CA GLY A 242 8.81 11.59 -12.81
C GLY A 242 9.60 12.56 -11.97
N ALA A 243 10.92 12.36 -11.95
CA ALA A 243 11.85 13.27 -11.31
C ALA A 243 13.11 13.39 -12.17
N TYR A 244 13.72 14.56 -12.18
CA TYR A 244 15.04 14.75 -12.76
C TYR A 244 15.95 15.46 -11.77
N SER A 245 17.21 15.05 -11.77
CA SER A 245 18.27 15.61 -10.95
C SER A 245 19.21 16.42 -11.82
N ASN A 246 19.45 17.67 -11.45
CA ASN A 246 20.62 18.41 -11.91
C ASN A 246 21.70 18.29 -10.83
N ASP A 247 22.93 17.95 -11.23
CA ASP A 247 24.06 17.62 -10.34
C ASP A 247 24.11 18.49 -9.06
N GLY A 248 23.68 17.90 -7.93
CA GLY A 248 23.80 18.49 -6.58
C GLY A 248 22.60 19.29 -6.06
N SER A 249 21.51 19.47 -6.81
CA SER A 249 20.25 20.05 -6.31
C SER A 249 19.27 18.97 -5.85
N GLU A 250 18.22 19.38 -5.11
CA GLU A 250 17.06 18.51 -4.88
C GLU A 250 16.45 18.09 -6.21
N GLU A 251 15.89 16.88 -6.26
CA GLU A 251 15.25 16.34 -7.45
C GLU A 251 13.98 17.14 -7.75
N ILE A 252 13.90 17.68 -8.97
CA ILE A 252 12.70 18.34 -9.45
C ILE A 252 11.74 17.24 -9.90
N GLN A 253 10.63 17.12 -9.17
CA GLN A 253 9.58 16.16 -9.46
C GLN A 253 8.54 16.81 -10.37
N TYR A 254 7.86 16.02 -11.19
CA TYR A 254 6.78 16.52 -12.03
C TYR A 254 5.62 15.53 -12.13
N SER A 255 4.43 16.09 -12.30
CA SER A 255 3.20 15.33 -12.54
C SER A 255 2.50 15.90 -13.77
N THR A 256 2.02 15.01 -14.64
CA THR A 256 1.34 15.38 -15.88
C THR A 256 -0.11 14.92 -15.83
N PHE A 257 -0.99 15.72 -16.42
CA PHE A 257 -2.42 15.44 -16.50
C PHE A 257 -2.94 15.91 -17.84
N GLN A 258 -4.08 15.36 -18.25
CA GLN A 258 -4.87 15.90 -19.36
C GLN A 258 -6.28 16.19 -18.87
N VAL A 259 -6.84 17.31 -19.33
CA VAL A 259 -8.22 17.71 -19.03
C VAL A 259 -9.01 17.86 -20.33
N THR A 260 -10.25 17.36 -20.33
CA THR A 260 -11.19 17.54 -21.43
C THR A 260 -12.54 18.06 -20.93
N SER A 261 -13.25 18.79 -21.79
CA SER A 261 -14.66 19.16 -21.56
C SER A 261 -15.60 18.43 -22.52
N SER A 262 -15.04 17.83 -23.57
CA SER A 262 -15.79 17.32 -24.73
C SER A 262 -15.86 15.79 -24.80
N GLN A 263 -14.94 15.09 -24.12
CA GLN A 263 -14.77 13.63 -24.24
C GLN A 263 -14.64 12.94 -22.87
N CYS A 264 -15.33 13.45 -21.85
CA CYS A 264 -15.32 12.82 -20.54
C CYS A 264 -15.88 11.40 -20.59
N GLY A 265 -15.21 10.47 -19.93
CA GLY A 265 -15.59 9.08 -19.87
C GLY A 265 -14.43 8.20 -19.40
N GLU A 266 -14.75 6.95 -19.12
CA GLU A 266 -13.76 5.95 -18.67
C GLU A 266 -12.61 5.79 -19.68
N ASP A 267 -12.91 5.81 -20.98
CA ASP A 267 -11.89 5.74 -22.04
C ASP A 267 -10.88 6.89 -21.97
N PHE A 268 -11.34 8.12 -21.70
CA PHE A 268 -10.44 9.26 -21.54
C PHE A 268 -9.67 9.19 -20.23
N TYR A 269 -10.35 8.82 -19.12
CA TYR A 269 -9.69 8.66 -17.82
C TYR A 269 -8.53 7.66 -17.88
N LEU A 270 -8.72 6.51 -18.55
CA LEU A 270 -7.72 5.45 -18.63
C LEU A 270 -6.67 5.70 -19.74
N GLY A 271 -7.08 6.25 -20.88
CA GLY A 271 -6.25 6.29 -22.09
C GLY A 271 -5.79 7.68 -22.53
N GLY A 272 -6.38 8.76 -22.00
CA GLY A 272 -6.10 10.12 -22.44
C GLY A 272 -6.29 10.32 -23.95
N LYS A 273 -5.54 11.25 -24.55
CA LYS A 273 -5.41 11.43 -26.00
C LYS A 273 -3.94 11.42 -26.40
N ASP A 274 -3.58 10.57 -27.37
CA ASP A 274 -2.22 10.46 -27.94
C ASP A 274 -1.61 11.82 -28.36
N ARG A 275 -2.46 12.72 -28.84
CA ARG A 275 -2.09 14.09 -29.20
C ARG A 275 -1.49 14.83 -28.00
N TYR A 276 -2.13 14.74 -26.85
CA TYR A 276 -1.69 15.41 -25.62
C TYR A 276 -0.45 14.73 -25.03
N ASP A 277 -0.30 13.41 -25.17
CA ASP A 277 0.96 12.74 -24.80
C ASP A 277 2.14 13.22 -25.65
N THR A 278 1.91 13.43 -26.95
CA THR A 278 2.93 14.00 -27.83
C THR A 278 3.30 15.40 -27.39
N GLN A 279 2.31 16.22 -27.02
CA GLN A 279 2.55 17.57 -26.51
C GLN A 279 3.31 17.54 -25.17
N ILE A 280 2.94 16.66 -24.23
CA ILE A 280 3.62 16.48 -22.93
C ILE A 280 5.10 16.15 -23.13
N ARG A 281 5.45 15.27 -24.08
CA ARG A 281 6.85 14.96 -24.39
C ARG A 281 7.64 16.19 -24.86
N GLU A 282 7.02 17.06 -25.67
CA GLU A 282 7.70 18.28 -26.13
C GLU A 282 7.80 19.34 -25.01
N ILE A 283 6.82 19.40 -24.11
CA ILE A 283 6.88 20.23 -22.89
C ILE A 283 8.06 19.76 -22.02
N ASP A 284 8.14 18.46 -21.76
CA ASP A 284 9.18 17.88 -20.92
C ASP A 284 10.58 18.15 -21.48
N LYS A 285 10.81 17.93 -22.78
CA LYS A 285 12.08 18.30 -23.44
C LYS A 285 12.43 19.78 -23.27
N TYR A 286 11.45 20.65 -23.46
CA TYR A 286 11.65 22.10 -23.37
C TYR A 286 12.06 22.55 -21.96
N TRP A 287 11.46 21.98 -20.91
CA TRP A 287 11.70 22.38 -19.53
C TRP A 287 12.83 21.60 -18.84
N SER A 288 13.01 20.33 -19.17
CA SER A 288 14.09 19.50 -18.63
C SER A 288 15.43 19.72 -19.35
N GLY A 289 15.40 20.29 -20.58
CA GLY A 289 16.59 20.58 -21.37
C GLY A 289 17.19 19.38 -22.11
N TRP A 290 16.43 18.29 -22.26
CA TRP A 290 16.83 17.06 -22.97
C TRP A 290 16.17 16.89 -24.34
#